data_AF-A0A7W0ZVL5-F1
#
_entry.id   AF-A0A7W0ZVL5-F1
#
_cell.length_a   1.000
_cell.length_b   1.000
_cell.length_c   1.000
_cell.angle_alpha   90.00
_cell.angle_beta   90.00
_cell.angle_gamma   90.00
#
_symmetry.space_group_name_H-M   'P 1'
#
loop_
_entity.id
_entity.type
_entity.pdbx_description
1 polymer ?
#
loop_
_entity_poly.entity_id
_entity_poly.type
_entity_poly.pdbx_seq_one_letter_code
_entity_poly.pdbx_strand_id
1 'polypeptide(L)'
;LASLELPQLQPFLATPTGEAWRRRVEQDRSLVLAALGRATVVSAEGDLFAFDLETERWLRLTRTSGAVVAGLSIPGARKIAYIARQVVKTKRTLAIGVVDLGRGRTTRAIDLGASGPLVVAHSTKAPAGFWIGSGTPKQTWRALDDDHKLSPLPPRTARPAGPRLELTRTSSRLQALPIPTVTADWDEQGLASAIRIGSSNRVVSAPSPGLIDGNTATWSPGKSHLAFVVQLDETCTPGAISSAAYIADAATGKLTELERAAKGLAIEWMSDRKLAIAGDSGVSIVDLDGAAPRRLAGATDLVVPRKRPTCGGDVGEEPVLSEDPELAVGVEASDGKLVEPP
;
A
#
# COMPACT_ATOMS: atom_id res chain seq x y z
N LEU A 1 17.89 6.42 -8.14
CA LEU A 1 18.20 7.75 -8.71
C LEU A 1 19.49 8.28 -8.08
N ALA A 2 20.41 8.84 -8.86
CA ALA A 2 21.63 9.43 -8.32
C ALA A 2 21.26 10.64 -7.44
N SER A 3 21.83 10.72 -6.23
CA SER A 3 21.58 11.85 -5.33
C SER A 3 22.48 13.01 -5.70
N LEU A 4 21.91 14.05 -6.32
CA LEU A 4 22.61 15.31 -6.63
C LEU A 4 22.91 16.15 -5.38
N GLU A 5 22.37 15.75 -4.22
CA GLU A 5 22.43 16.50 -2.96
C GLU A 5 23.62 16.09 -2.07
N LEU A 6 24.43 15.11 -2.49
CA LEU A 6 25.59 14.72 -1.70
C LEU A 6 26.61 15.87 -1.66
N PRO A 7 27.05 16.34 -0.47
CA PRO A 7 28.03 17.42 -0.36
C PRO A 7 29.32 17.13 -1.13
N GLN A 8 29.73 15.86 -1.13
CA GLN A 8 30.90 15.32 -1.85
C GLN A 8 30.84 15.57 -3.37
N LEU A 9 29.63 15.64 -3.95
CA LEU A 9 29.43 15.82 -5.39
C LEU A 9 29.45 17.30 -5.81
N GLN A 10 29.30 18.25 -4.87
CA GLN A 10 29.17 19.67 -5.22
C GLN A 10 30.37 20.23 -6.00
N PRO A 11 31.64 19.90 -5.66
CA PRO A 11 32.78 20.36 -6.45
C PRO A 11 32.76 19.84 -7.90
N PHE A 12 32.38 18.57 -8.10
CA PHE A 12 32.24 18.00 -9.44
C PHE A 12 31.11 18.69 -10.22
N LEU A 13 29.96 18.89 -9.59
CA LEU A 13 28.78 19.51 -10.20
C LEU A 13 28.98 20.98 -10.60
N ALA A 14 30.00 21.65 -10.06
CA ALA A 14 30.39 23.00 -10.46
C ALA A 14 31.25 23.04 -11.74
N THR A 15 31.75 21.89 -12.22
CA THR A 15 32.45 21.80 -13.51
C THR A 15 31.47 21.73 -14.68
N PRO A 16 31.85 22.11 -15.91
CA PRO A 16 30.99 21.96 -17.09
C PRO A 16 30.50 20.52 -17.32
N THR A 17 31.38 19.54 -17.07
CA THR A 17 31.03 18.11 -17.15
C THR A 17 30.01 17.72 -16.09
N GLY A 18 30.18 18.19 -14.86
CA GLY A 18 29.23 17.95 -13.77
C GLY A 18 27.88 18.61 -14.00
N GLU A 19 27.84 19.80 -14.59
CA GLU A 19 26.60 20.47 -14.99
C GLU A 19 25.87 19.69 -16.10
N ALA A 20 26.59 19.22 -17.12
CA ALA A 20 26.02 18.37 -18.16
C ALA A 20 25.45 17.06 -17.57
N TRP A 21 26.18 16.44 -16.64
CA TRP A 21 25.71 15.27 -15.91
C TRP A 21 24.47 15.58 -15.07
N ARG A 22 24.43 16.70 -14.35
CA ARG A 22 23.27 17.16 -13.58
C ARG A 22 22.03 17.26 -14.46
N ARG A 23 22.13 17.96 -15.60
CA ARG A 23 21.03 18.11 -16.56
C ARG A 23 20.51 16.77 -17.04
N ARG A 24 21.41 15.81 -17.32
CA ARG A 24 21.02 14.46 -17.72
C ARG A 24 20.28 13.73 -16.59
N VAL A 25 20.80 13.77 -15.36
CA VAL A 25 20.16 13.15 -14.19
C VAL A 25 18.78 13.76 -13.92
N GLU A 26 18.62 15.07 -14.06
CA GLU A 26 17.34 15.76 -13.90
C GLU A 26 16.35 15.38 -15.00
N GLN A 27 16.80 15.26 -16.25
CA GLN A 27 15.98 14.75 -17.36
C GLN A 27 15.51 13.32 -17.07
N ASP A 28 16.42 12.42 -16.71
CA ASP A 28 16.07 11.03 -16.37
C ASP A 28 15.14 10.97 -15.15
N ARG A 29 15.36 11.83 -14.15
CA ARG A 29 14.46 11.97 -12.99
C ARG A 29 13.07 12.43 -13.40
N SER A 30 12.94 13.41 -14.29
CA SER A 30 11.63 13.89 -14.75
C SER A 30 10.81 12.78 -15.43
N LEU A 31 11.46 11.91 -16.22
CA LEU A 31 10.83 10.77 -16.86
C LEU A 31 10.35 9.73 -15.83
N VAL A 32 11.17 9.46 -14.81
CA VAL A 32 10.79 8.58 -13.70
C VAL A 32 9.64 9.16 -12.89
N LEU A 33 9.64 10.46 -12.58
CA LEU A 33 8.55 11.10 -11.84
C LEU A 33 7.24 11.14 -12.64
N ALA A 34 7.32 11.32 -13.96
CA ALA A 34 6.18 11.19 -14.85
C ALA A 34 5.62 9.76 -14.83
N ALA A 35 6.48 8.73 -14.91
CA ALA A 35 6.08 7.33 -14.79
C ALA A 35 5.42 7.03 -13.45
N LEU A 36 6.01 7.49 -12.33
CA LEU A 36 5.43 7.37 -11.00
C LEU A 36 4.11 8.13 -10.83
N GLY A 37 3.85 9.16 -11.65
CA GLY A 37 2.59 9.91 -11.63
C GLY A 37 1.40 9.18 -12.22
N ARG A 38 1.64 8.18 -13.06
CA ARG A 38 0.61 7.37 -13.74
C ARG A 38 0.65 5.88 -13.36
N ALA A 39 1.68 5.46 -12.63
CA ALA A 39 1.86 4.08 -12.22
C ALA A 39 0.90 3.68 -11.10
N THR A 40 0.48 2.41 -11.11
CA THR A 40 -0.14 1.78 -9.94
C THR A 40 0.92 1.17 -9.08
N VAL A 41 0.77 1.29 -7.76
CA VAL A 41 1.65 0.63 -6.83
C VAL A 41 1.10 -0.74 -6.47
N VAL A 42 1.91 -1.76 -6.73
CA VAL A 42 1.59 -3.17 -6.48
C VAL A 42 2.63 -3.78 -5.54
N SER A 43 2.23 -4.87 -4.89
CA SER A 43 3.12 -5.74 -4.13
C SER A 43 3.55 -6.92 -5.00
N ALA A 44 4.84 -7.25 -4.95
CA ALA A 44 5.42 -8.44 -5.59
C ALA A 44 6.64 -8.88 -4.79
N GLU A 45 6.83 -10.19 -4.57
CA GLU A 45 8.02 -10.74 -3.90
C GLU A 45 8.37 -10.10 -2.54
N GLY A 46 7.35 -9.59 -1.82
CA GLY A 46 7.55 -8.90 -0.53
C GLY A 46 8.04 -7.45 -0.64
N ASP A 47 8.04 -6.84 -1.81
CA ASP A 47 8.37 -5.43 -2.02
C ASP A 47 7.23 -4.68 -2.73
N LEU A 48 7.29 -3.34 -2.67
CA LEU A 48 6.44 -2.46 -3.47
C LEU A 48 7.11 -2.08 -4.78
N PHE A 49 6.32 -2.09 -5.84
CA PHE A 49 6.71 -1.67 -7.18
C PHE A 49 5.67 -0.70 -7.74
N ALA A 50 6.14 0.31 -8.47
CA ALA A 50 5.29 1.11 -9.34
C ALA A 50 5.31 0.47 -10.73
N PHE A 51 4.15 0.04 -11.21
CA PHE A 51 3.96 -0.48 -12.54
C PHE A 51 3.38 0.60 -13.46
N ASP A 52 4.15 1.03 -14.44
CA ASP A 52 3.72 1.99 -15.47
C ASP A 52 3.04 1.26 -16.63
N LEU A 53 1.73 1.46 -16.79
CA LEU A 53 0.95 0.74 -17.81
C LEU A 53 1.37 1.07 -19.23
N GLU A 54 1.80 2.31 -19.49
CA GLU A 54 2.09 2.79 -20.84
C GLU A 54 3.37 2.17 -21.39
N THR A 55 4.36 2.01 -20.52
CA THR A 55 5.68 1.47 -20.89
C THR A 55 5.88 0.02 -20.46
N GLU A 56 4.93 -0.55 -19.73
CA GLU A 56 4.99 -1.88 -19.09
C GLU A 56 6.22 -2.06 -18.22
N ARG A 57 6.70 -0.97 -17.60
CA ARG A 57 7.90 -0.97 -16.77
C ARG A 57 7.58 -1.12 -15.30
N TRP A 58 8.37 -1.95 -14.66
CA TRP A 58 8.40 -2.13 -13.21
C TRP A 58 9.49 -1.26 -12.60
N LEU A 59 9.09 -0.38 -11.68
CA LEU A 59 9.99 0.45 -10.90
C LEU A 59 9.92 -0.01 -9.45
N ARG A 60 10.97 -0.69 -8.97
CA ARG A 60 11.07 -1.10 -7.56
C ARG A 60 11.11 0.13 -6.65
N LEU A 61 10.14 0.24 -5.74
CA LEU A 61 10.01 1.37 -4.82
C LEU A 61 10.71 1.09 -3.51
N THR A 62 10.59 -0.13 -2.97
CA THR A 62 11.20 -0.51 -1.69
C THR A 62 12.39 -1.44 -1.90
N ARG A 63 13.37 -1.33 -1.02
CA ARG A 63 14.45 -2.31 -0.84
C ARG A 63 14.50 -2.66 0.64
N THR A 64 13.53 -3.44 1.09
CA THR A 64 13.49 -3.87 2.47
C THR A 64 14.32 -5.13 2.67
N SER A 65 14.97 -5.25 3.83
CA SER A 65 15.65 -6.49 4.25
C SER A 65 14.66 -7.57 4.73
N GLY A 66 13.41 -7.48 4.30
CA GLY A 66 12.28 -8.30 4.73
C GLY A 66 11.05 -7.95 3.88
N ALA A 67 9.88 -8.48 4.22
CA ALA A 67 8.68 -8.32 3.40
C ALA A 67 7.82 -7.13 3.84
N VAL A 68 7.40 -6.29 2.90
CA VAL A 68 6.31 -5.33 3.05
C VAL A 68 5.02 -6.10 3.26
N VAL A 69 4.29 -5.77 4.32
CA VAL A 69 3.06 -6.48 4.73
C VAL A 69 1.80 -5.63 4.64
N ALA A 70 1.96 -4.31 4.50
CA ALA A 70 0.87 -3.38 4.29
C ALA A 70 1.40 -2.00 3.89
N GLY A 71 0.54 -1.18 3.29
CA GLY A 71 0.78 0.24 3.16
C GLY A 71 -0.46 1.10 3.35
N LEU A 72 -0.23 2.36 3.71
CA LEU A 72 -1.24 3.41 3.77
C LEU A 72 -0.89 4.45 2.70
N SER A 73 -1.67 4.44 1.62
CA SER A 73 -1.57 5.45 0.56
C SER A 73 -2.26 6.74 0.96
N ILE A 74 -1.60 7.88 0.75
CA ILE A 74 -2.13 9.23 0.93
C ILE A 74 -2.07 9.94 -0.43
N PRO A 75 -3.10 9.78 -1.28
CA PRO A 75 -3.07 10.26 -2.67
C PRO A 75 -2.78 11.76 -2.77
N GLY A 76 -3.42 12.57 -1.93
CA GLY A 76 -3.25 14.04 -1.92
C GLY A 76 -1.82 14.50 -1.57
N ALA A 77 -1.07 13.69 -0.82
CA ALA A 77 0.34 13.97 -0.51
C ALA A 77 1.31 13.20 -1.43
N ARG A 78 0.80 12.34 -2.33
CA ARG A 78 1.57 11.41 -3.16
C ARG A 78 2.59 10.60 -2.35
N LYS A 79 2.20 10.14 -1.16
CA LYS A 79 3.04 9.37 -0.24
C LYS A 79 2.38 8.06 0.13
N ILE A 80 3.20 7.05 0.37
CA ILE A 80 2.80 5.76 0.93
C ILE A 80 3.65 5.51 2.17
N ALA A 81 3.02 5.32 3.32
CA ALA A 81 3.70 4.69 4.45
C ALA A 81 3.60 3.19 4.29
N TYR A 82 4.74 2.50 4.19
CA TYR A 82 4.77 1.05 4.11
C TYR A 82 5.28 0.45 5.42
N ILE A 83 4.71 -0.69 5.81
CA ILE A 83 5.16 -1.47 6.97
C ILE A 83 5.82 -2.73 6.47
N ALA A 84 7.03 -3.00 6.96
CA ALA A 84 7.78 -4.21 6.65
C ALA A 84 8.05 -5.02 7.90
N ARG A 85 8.01 -6.35 7.78
CA ARG A 85 8.58 -7.25 8.79
C ARG A 85 10.09 -7.31 8.62
N GLN A 86 10.80 -7.26 9.73
CA GLN A 86 12.26 -7.37 9.76
C GLN A 86 12.69 -8.31 10.87
N VAL A 87 13.90 -8.85 10.74
CA VAL A 87 14.57 -9.61 11.80
C VAL A 87 15.73 -8.77 12.32
N VAL A 88 15.65 -8.32 13.56
CA VAL A 88 16.69 -7.53 14.23
C VAL A 88 17.18 -8.33 15.42
N LYS A 89 18.44 -8.78 15.37
CA LYS A 89 19.07 -9.61 16.44
C LYS A 89 18.16 -10.77 16.86
N THR A 90 17.78 -11.61 15.89
CA THR A 90 16.84 -12.77 16.02
C THR A 90 15.38 -12.45 16.37
N LYS A 91 15.04 -11.21 16.74
CA LYS A 91 13.66 -10.80 17.02
C LYS A 91 12.95 -10.33 15.75
N ARG A 92 11.76 -10.89 15.48
CA ARG A 92 10.85 -10.37 14.45
C ARG A 92 10.23 -9.06 14.92
N THR A 93 10.47 -7.96 14.20
CA THR A 93 9.90 -6.63 14.48
C THR A 93 9.22 -6.07 13.23
N LEU A 94 8.44 -5.01 13.43
CA LEU A 94 7.85 -4.20 12.38
C LEU A 94 8.66 -2.92 12.21
N ALA A 95 8.83 -2.50 10.97
CA ALA A 95 9.50 -1.27 10.59
C ALA A 95 8.62 -0.44 9.66
N ILE A 96 8.72 0.88 9.73
CA ILE A 96 8.00 1.81 8.85
C ILE A 96 8.96 2.52 7.91
N GLY A 97 8.59 2.63 6.64
CA GLY A 97 9.24 3.56 5.72
C GLY A 97 8.21 4.35 4.92
N VAL A 98 8.69 5.30 4.13
CA VAL A 98 7.87 6.16 3.27
C VAL A 98 8.36 6.08 1.84
N VAL A 99 7.43 5.89 0.91
CA VAL A 99 7.63 6.15 -0.51
C VAL A 99 6.99 7.49 -0.84
N ASP A 100 7.77 8.46 -1.27
CA ASP A 100 7.33 9.74 -1.83
C ASP A 100 7.33 9.64 -3.36
N LEU A 101 6.15 9.39 -3.93
CA LEU A 101 5.94 9.23 -5.36
C LEU A 101 6.11 10.56 -6.11
N GLY A 102 5.86 11.70 -5.44
CA GLY A 102 6.04 13.02 -6.01
C GLY A 102 7.51 13.40 -6.19
N ARG A 103 8.38 12.94 -5.29
CA ARG A 103 9.83 13.20 -5.33
C ARG A 103 10.65 12.02 -5.87
N GLY A 104 10.03 10.85 -6.06
CA GLY A 104 10.69 9.61 -6.46
C GLY A 104 11.69 9.14 -5.41
N ARG A 105 11.38 9.33 -4.13
CA ARG A 105 12.24 9.00 -3.00
C ARG A 105 11.61 7.90 -2.16
N THR A 106 12.43 7.00 -1.66
CA THR A 106 12.02 6.02 -0.67
C THR A 106 12.98 6.07 0.51
N THR A 107 12.44 6.05 1.71
CA THR A 107 13.24 6.02 2.93
C THR A 107 13.70 4.61 3.23
N ARG A 108 14.77 4.48 4.02
CA ARG A 108 15.01 3.22 4.71
C ARG A 108 13.88 3.00 5.73
N ALA A 109 13.48 1.74 5.91
CA ALA A 109 12.54 1.39 6.97
C ALA A 109 13.20 1.55 8.35
N ILE A 110 12.48 2.20 9.27
CA ILE A 110 12.88 2.48 10.64
C ILE A 110 12.23 1.44 11.55
N ASP A 111 13.04 0.71 12.32
CA ASP A 111 12.55 -0.27 13.28
C ASP A 111 11.68 0.40 14.35
N LEU A 112 10.48 -0.13 14.55
CA LEU A 112 9.53 0.35 15.55
C LEU A 112 9.73 -0.35 16.91
N GLY A 113 10.56 -1.38 16.97
CA GLY A 113 10.82 -2.16 18.20
C GLY A 113 9.62 -2.99 18.67
N ALA A 114 8.55 -3.04 17.87
CA ALA A 114 7.30 -3.72 18.18
C ALA A 114 7.03 -4.85 17.17
N SER A 115 6.51 -5.97 17.68
CA SER A 115 5.97 -7.07 16.87
C SER A 115 4.43 -7.13 16.88
N GLY A 116 3.83 -6.34 17.77
CA GLY A 116 2.41 -6.38 18.11
C GLY A 116 1.55 -5.42 17.27
N PRO A 117 0.31 -5.17 17.71
CA PRO A 117 -0.63 -4.39 16.93
C PRO A 117 -0.14 -2.96 16.77
N LEU A 118 -0.26 -2.44 15.55
CA LEU A 118 0.15 -1.09 15.17
C LEU A 118 -1.01 -0.40 14.46
N VAL A 119 -1.09 0.90 14.64
CA VAL A 119 -1.99 1.75 13.87
C VAL A 119 -1.15 2.82 13.20
N VAL A 120 -1.31 2.97 11.89
CA VAL A 120 -0.71 4.04 11.10
C VAL A 120 -1.83 4.95 10.61
N ALA A 121 -1.69 6.25 10.85
CA ALA A 121 -2.59 7.28 10.35
C ALA A 121 -1.77 8.40 9.72
N HIS A 122 -2.40 9.30 8.99
CA HIS A 122 -1.74 10.49 8.45
C HIS A 122 -2.38 11.76 9.02
N SER A 123 -1.55 12.66 9.53
CA SER A 123 -1.98 13.98 9.98
C SER A 123 -1.56 15.04 8.98
N THR A 124 -2.53 15.87 8.56
CA THR A 124 -2.25 17.13 7.85
C THR A 124 -2.02 18.30 8.81
N LYS A 125 -2.30 18.11 10.11
CA LYS A 125 -2.09 19.11 11.16
C LYS A 125 -0.76 18.87 11.87
N ALA A 126 -0.13 19.94 12.33
CA ALA A 126 1.13 19.87 13.05
C ALA A 126 1.04 18.94 14.29
N PRO A 127 1.99 18.02 14.48
CA PRO A 127 3.07 17.67 13.55
C PRO A 127 2.52 16.87 12.35
N ALA A 128 2.74 17.40 11.14
CA ALA A 128 2.27 16.78 9.91
C ALA A 128 3.10 15.53 9.58
N GLY A 129 2.49 14.56 8.91
CA GLY A 129 3.15 13.32 8.49
C GLY A 129 2.43 12.07 8.97
N PHE A 130 3.15 10.95 9.00
CA PHE A 130 2.58 9.66 9.40
C PHE A 130 2.68 9.49 10.91
N TRP A 131 1.58 9.14 11.55
CA TRP A 131 1.52 8.87 12.97
C TRP A 131 1.41 7.37 13.20
N ILE A 132 2.27 6.85 14.06
CA ILE A 132 2.34 5.43 14.42
C ILE A 132 1.97 5.32 15.89
N GLY A 133 0.95 4.53 16.18
CA GLY A 133 0.53 4.25 17.55
C GLY A 133 0.58 2.76 17.85
N SER A 134 0.89 2.40 19.09
CA SER A 134 0.69 1.04 19.58
C SER A 134 -0.81 0.75 19.64
N GLY A 135 -1.27 -0.39 19.10
CA GLY A 135 -2.68 -0.78 19.08
C GLY A 135 -3.24 -1.19 20.45
N THR A 136 -2.82 -0.52 21.52
CA THR A 136 -3.22 -0.79 22.91
C THR A 136 -4.11 0.34 23.44
N PRO A 137 -4.93 0.12 24.49
CA PRO A 137 -5.80 1.15 25.06
C PRO A 137 -5.07 2.40 25.56
N LYS A 138 -3.78 2.28 25.91
CA LYS A 138 -2.89 3.38 26.28
C LYS A 138 -2.00 3.78 25.10
N GLN A 139 -2.63 4.00 23.94
CA GLN A 139 -1.93 4.29 22.70
C GLN A 139 -1.04 5.52 22.86
N THR A 140 0.27 5.30 22.75
CA THR A 140 1.26 6.36 22.60
C THR A 140 1.55 6.53 21.12
N TRP A 141 1.45 7.77 20.65
CA TRP A 141 1.71 8.10 19.26
C TRP A 141 3.15 8.57 19.07
N ARG A 142 3.72 8.24 17.92
CA ARG A 142 4.96 8.79 17.40
C ARG A 142 4.67 9.37 16.01
N ALA A 143 5.22 10.53 15.69
CA ALA A 143 5.14 11.11 14.35
C ALA A 143 6.43 10.81 13.59
N LEU A 144 6.27 10.31 12.37
CA LEU A 144 7.28 10.27 11.33
C LEU A 144 7.10 11.50 10.47
N ASP A 145 8.00 12.46 10.62
CA ASP A 145 7.97 13.72 9.90
C ASP A 145 8.50 13.59 8.45
N ASP A 146 8.52 14.71 7.74
CA ASP A 146 9.00 14.78 6.35
C ASP A 146 10.52 14.61 6.21
N ASP A 147 11.27 14.78 7.30
CA ASP A 147 12.70 14.45 7.41
C ASP A 147 12.92 12.98 7.80
N HIS A 148 11.83 12.21 7.94
CA HIS A 148 11.81 10.80 8.30
C HIS A 148 12.39 10.53 9.68
N LYS A 149 12.26 11.49 10.60
CA LYS A 149 12.58 11.33 12.01
C LYS A 149 11.33 10.92 12.77
N LEU A 150 11.50 9.89 13.61
CA LEU A 150 10.42 9.31 14.38
C LEU A 150 10.44 9.83 15.82
N SER A 151 9.62 10.84 16.10
CA SER A 151 9.56 11.55 17.38
C SER A 151 8.31 11.18 18.19
N PRO A 152 8.39 11.05 19.53
CA PRO A 152 7.20 10.83 20.36
C PRO A 152 6.27 12.05 20.33
N LEU A 153 4.96 11.79 20.36
CA LEU A 153 3.94 12.83 20.55
C LEU A 153 3.53 12.96 22.01
N PRO A 154 2.98 14.12 22.42
CA PRO A 154 2.47 14.29 23.78
C PRO A 154 1.48 13.18 24.19
N PRO A 155 1.48 12.77 25.47
CA PRO A 155 0.48 11.83 25.96
C PRO A 155 -0.95 12.32 25.68
N ARG A 156 -1.87 11.38 25.43
CA ARG A 156 -3.30 11.66 25.15
C ARG A 156 -3.56 12.51 23.89
N THR A 157 -2.58 12.61 22.99
CA THR A 157 -2.82 13.21 21.67
C THR A 157 -3.92 12.42 20.95
N ALA A 158 -4.99 13.12 20.54
CA ALA A 158 -6.08 12.51 19.80
C ALA A 158 -5.59 12.02 18.44
N ARG A 159 -6.10 10.86 18.00
CA ARG A 159 -5.76 10.29 16.69
C ARG A 159 -6.13 11.26 15.56
N PRO A 160 -5.35 11.33 14.47
CA PRO A 160 -5.73 12.08 13.28
C PRO A 160 -7.06 11.58 12.70
N ALA A 161 -7.81 12.49 12.09
CA ALA A 161 -9.01 12.14 11.33
C ALA A 161 -8.63 11.53 9.96
N GLY A 162 -9.52 10.69 9.42
CA GLY A 162 -9.36 10.09 8.10
C GLY A 162 -8.88 8.63 8.13
N PRO A 163 -8.42 8.11 6.98
CA PRO A 163 -8.03 6.73 6.83
C PRO A 163 -6.89 6.33 7.75
N ARG A 164 -6.96 5.12 8.27
CA ARG A 164 -5.89 4.52 9.06
C ARG A 164 -5.71 3.05 8.73
N LEU A 165 -4.47 2.60 8.81
CA LEU A 165 -4.09 1.21 8.65
C LEU A 165 -3.91 0.60 10.03
N GLU A 166 -4.66 -0.44 10.33
CA GLU A 166 -4.56 -1.25 11.53
C GLU A 166 -3.82 -2.54 11.17
N LEU A 167 -2.77 -2.86 11.91
CA LEU A 167 -1.99 -4.08 11.73
C LEU A 167 -2.04 -4.89 13.00
N THR A 168 -2.18 -6.20 12.86
CA THR A 168 -1.98 -7.18 13.92
C THR A 168 -0.74 -8.02 13.60
N ARG A 169 -0.49 -9.08 14.38
CA ARG A 169 0.58 -10.03 14.07
C ARG A 169 0.36 -10.71 12.71
N THR A 170 -0.88 -10.97 12.32
CA THR A 170 -1.21 -11.82 11.16
C THR A 170 -2.01 -11.11 10.07
N SER A 171 -2.62 -9.96 10.37
CA SER A 171 -3.51 -9.27 9.45
C SER A 171 -3.22 -7.78 9.37
N SER A 172 -3.66 -7.17 8.27
CA SER A 172 -3.72 -5.73 8.10
C SER A 172 -5.11 -5.34 7.60
N ARG A 173 -5.59 -4.18 8.03
CA ARG A 173 -6.93 -3.69 7.74
C ARG A 173 -6.88 -2.19 7.51
N LEU A 174 -7.48 -1.73 6.42
CA LEU A 174 -7.76 -0.32 6.23
C LEU A 174 -9.08 0.04 6.91
N GLN A 175 -9.09 1.15 7.63
CA GLN A 175 -10.28 1.80 8.16
C GLN A 175 -10.39 3.14 7.45
N ALA A 176 -11.37 3.30 6.56
CA ALA A 176 -11.46 4.46 5.66
C ALA A 176 -12.76 5.28 5.83
N LEU A 177 -13.66 4.87 6.73
CA LEU A 177 -14.87 5.63 7.03
C LEU A 177 -14.56 6.91 7.83
N PRO A 178 -15.33 8.00 7.62
CA PRO A 178 -16.42 8.15 6.65
C PRO A 178 -15.91 8.39 5.21
N ILE A 179 -16.67 7.95 4.22
CA ILE A 179 -16.41 8.23 2.81
C ILE A 179 -17.05 9.57 2.45
N PRO A 180 -16.31 10.54 1.89
CA PRO A 180 -16.89 11.81 1.47
C PRO A 180 -18.07 11.62 0.52
N THR A 181 -19.18 12.32 0.79
CA THR A 181 -20.41 12.31 -0.02
C THR A 181 -21.11 10.96 -0.15
N VAL A 182 -20.79 9.97 0.68
CA VAL A 182 -21.52 8.69 0.75
C VAL A 182 -22.07 8.50 2.16
N THR A 183 -23.36 8.20 2.26
CA THR A 183 -24.03 7.93 3.54
C THR A 183 -24.63 6.53 3.53
N ALA A 184 -24.54 5.84 4.66
CA ALA A 184 -25.15 4.53 4.86
C ALA A 184 -25.37 4.29 6.36
N ASP A 185 -26.14 3.26 6.67
CA ASP A 185 -26.25 2.71 8.03
C ASP A 185 -25.12 1.69 8.23
N TRP A 186 -23.92 2.21 8.47
CA TRP A 186 -22.74 1.38 8.68
C TRP A 186 -22.79 0.71 10.05
N ASP A 187 -22.63 -0.61 10.09
CA ASP A 187 -22.46 -1.35 11.34
C ASP A 187 -21.08 -1.09 11.99
N GLU A 188 -20.80 -1.74 13.12
CA GLU A 188 -19.52 -1.62 13.83
C GLU A 188 -18.32 -2.11 13.01
N GLN A 189 -18.57 -2.96 12.01
CA GLN A 189 -17.56 -3.46 11.09
C GLN A 189 -17.40 -2.55 9.85
N GLY A 190 -18.26 -1.54 9.69
CA GLY A 190 -18.28 -0.66 8.51
C GLY A 190 -18.98 -1.30 7.31
N LEU A 191 -19.88 -2.24 7.54
CA LEU A 191 -20.70 -2.90 6.52
C LEU A 191 -22.08 -2.26 6.43
N ALA A 192 -22.68 -2.23 5.24
CA ALA A 192 -24.04 -1.76 5.02
C ALA A 192 -24.72 -2.51 3.86
N SER A 193 -26.03 -2.72 3.94
CA SER A 193 -26.80 -3.35 2.84
C SER A 193 -26.98 -2.42 1.63
N ALA A 194 -26.97 -1.11 1.86
CA ALA A 194 -27.07 -0.10 0.82
C ALA A 194 -26.35 1.19 1.22
N ILE A 195 -25.92 1.94 0.21
CA ILE A 195 -25.32 3.27 0.34
C ILE A 195 -26.12 4.29 -0.47
N ARG A 196 -26.06 5.55 -0.06
CA ARG A 196 -26.58 6.69 -0.84
C ARG A 196 -25.42 7.57 -1.29
N ILE A 197 -25.38 7.84 -2.59
CA ILE A 197 -24.44 8.76 -3.23
C ILE A 197 -25.01 10.18 -3.14
N GLY A 198 -24.35 11.05 -2.39
CA GLY A 198 -24.85 12.39 -2.08
C GLY A 198 -24.95 13.34 -3.27
N SER A 199 -24.07 13.20 -4.28
CA SER A 199 -24.08 14.07 -5.47
C SER A 199 -25.31 13.88 -6.35
N SER A 200 -25.90 12.69 -6.36
CA SER A 200 -27.03 12.31 -7.22
C SER A 200 -28.26 11.83 -6.46
N ASN A 201 -28.15 11.69 -5.13
CA ASN A 201 -29.12 11.03 -4.25
C ASN A 201 -29.49 9.59 -4.67
N ARG A 202 -28.66 8.93 -5.49
CA ARG A 202 -28.90 7.53 -5.89
C ARG A 202 -28.62 6.59 -4.73
N VAL A 203 -29.49 5.60 -4.57
CA VAL A 203 -29.29 4.49 -3.63
C VAL A 203 -28.73 3.31 -4.41
N VAL A 204 -27.67 2.72 -3.86
CA VAL A 204 -26.94 1.59 -4.43
C VAL A 204 -26.98 0.49 -3.38
N SER A 205 -27.54 -0.67 -3.73
CA SER A 205 -27.66 -1.81 -2.82
C SER A 205 -26.77 -2.95 -3.26
N ALA A 206 -26.14 -3.65 -2.31
CA ALA A 206 -25.45 -4.89 -2.61
C ALA A 206 -26.44 -5.96 -3.09
N PRO A 207 -26.09 -6.80 -4.07
CA PRO A 207 -26.89 -7.97 -4.40
C PRO A 207 -27.02 -8.89 -3.18
N SER A 208 -28.27 -9.21 -2.81
CA SER A 208 -28.56 -10.09 -1.66
C SER A 208 -27.91 -11.47 -1.83
N PRO A 209 -27.32 -12.06 -0.77
CA PRO A 209 -27.34 -11.62 0.64
C PRO A 209 -26.16 -10.71 1.04
N GLY A 210 -25.50 -10.03 0.10
CA GLY A 210 -24.25 -9.34 0.38
C GLY A 210 -24.36 -7.99 1.11
N LEU A 211 -23.26 -7.59 1.75
CA LEU A 211 -23.08 -6.29 2.42
C LEU A 211 -21.89 -5.52 1.84
N ILE A 212 -22.07 -4.24 1.58
CA ILE A 212 -21.05 -3.30 1.09
C ILE A 212 -20.04 -3.02 2.23
N ASP A 213 -18.75 -3.20 2.00
CA ASP A 213 -17.71 -2.76 2.94
C ASP A 213 -17.25 -1.33 2.62
N GLY A 214 -17.67 -0.39 3.46
CA GLY A 214 -17.33 1.02 3.33
C GLY A 214 -15.84 1.33 3.50
N ASN A 215 -15.05 0.43 4.09
CA ASN A 215 -13.61 0.61 4.21
C ASN A 215 -12.84 0.36 2.91
N THR A 216 -13.49 -0.30 1.94
CA THR A 216 -12.93 -0.54 0.61
C THR A 216 -13.42 0.49 -0.41
N ALA A 217 -14.47 1.23 -0.08
CA ALA A 217 -15.13 2.14 -1.01
C ALA A 217 -14.23 3.34 -1.35
N THR A 218 -14.02 3.56 -2.65
CA THR A 218 -13.14 4.61 -3.15
C THR A 218 -13.68 5.25 -4.44
N TRP A 219 -13.61 6.57 -4.50
CA TRP A 219 -14.03 7.35 -5.66
C TRP A 219 -12.94 7.31 -6.74
N SER A 220 -13.37 7.17 -7.99
CA SER A 220 -12.54 7.54 -9.15
C SER A 220 -12.07 9.00 -9.00
N PRO A 221 -10.90 9.37 -9.57
CA PRO A 221 -10.36 10.74 -9.44
C PRO A 221 -11.37 11.85 -9.80
N GLY A 222 -12.11 11.66 -10.89
CA GLY A 222 -13.18 12.53 -11.39
C GLY A 222 -14.54 12.35 -10.72
N LYS A 223 -14.66 11.40 -9.77
CA LYS A 223 -15.86 11.10 -8.97
C LYS A 223 -17.10 10.70 -9.80
N SER A 224 -16.90 10.20 -11.01
CA SER A 224 -17.96 9.65 -11.87
C SER A 224 -18.38 8.24 -11.47
N HIS A 225 -17.46 7.51 -10.84
CA HIS A 225 -17.63 6.13 -10.41
C HIS A 225 -17.17 5.93 -8.97
N LEU A 226 -17.91 5.11 -8.22
CA LEU A 226 -17.55 4.63 -6.89
C LEU A 226 -17.29 3.12 -6.97
N ALA A 227 -16.08 2.69 -6.64
CA ALA A 227 -15.74 1.27 -6.55
C ALA A 227 -15.78 0.83 -5.08
N PHE A 228 -16.24 -0.40 -4.82
CA PHE A 228 -16.28 -0.98 -3.47
C PHE A 228 -16.33 -2.51 -3.54
N VAL A 229 -16.03 -3.16 -2.43
CA VAL A 229 -16.15 -4.62 -2.25
C VAL A 229 -17.43 -4.92 -1.47
N VAL A 230 -18.12 -5.97 -1.88
CA VAL A 230 -19.25 -6.58 -1.18
C VAL A 230 -18.81 -7.90 -0.58
N GLN A 231 -19.12 -8.13 0.68
CA GLN A 231 -19.08 -9.45 1.31
C GLN A 231 -20.33 -10.21 0.90
N LEU A 232 -20.18 -11.36 0.23
CA LEU A 232 -21.28 -12.06 -0.46
C LEU A 232 -22.03 -13.10 0.36
N ASP A 233 -21.41 -13.67 1.39
CA ASP A 233 -22.03 -14.68 2.24
C ASP A 233 -21.30 -14.74 3.61
N GLU A 234 -22.03 -15.15 4.64
CA GLU A 234 -21.51 -15.50 5.96
C GLU A 234 -21.12 -16.98 6.06
N THR A 235 -21.46 -17.81 5.06
CA THR A 235 -21.05 -19.22 5.07
C THR A 235 -19.53 -19.34 5.02
N CYS A 236 -18.96 -19.72 6.17
CA CYS A 236 -17.52 -19.82 6.41
C CYS A 236 -16.89 -21.04 5.74
N THR A 237 -17.36 -21.43 4.55
CA THR A 237 -16.85 -22.60 3.85
C THR A 237 -15.47 -22.26 3.27
N PRO A 238 -14.39 -22.97 3.68
CA PRO A 238 -13.07 -22.71 3.14
C PRO A 238 -13.05 -22.80 1.62
N GLY A 239 -12.49 -21.78 0.97
CA GLY A 239 -12.39 -21.71 -0.50
C GLY A 239 -13.66 -21.26 -1.22
N ALA A 240 -14.79 -21.05 -0.53
CA ALA A 240 -15.97 -20.48 -1.15
C ALA A 240 -15.75 -19.00 -1.52
N ILE A 241 -16.37 -18.59 -2.63
CA ILE A 241 -16.40 -17.18 -3.03
C ILE A 241 -17.10 -16.39 -1.94
N SER A 242 -16.38 -15.43 -1.36
CA SER A 242 -16.81 -14.70 -0.16
C SER A 242 -16.90 -13.19 -0.40
N SER A 243 -16.33 -12.71 -1.51
CA SER A 243 -16.28 -11.29 -1.85
C SER A 243 -16.47 -11.04 -3.35
N ALA A 244 -17.03 -9.87 -3.68
CA ALA A 244 -17.12 -9.36 -5.05
C ALA A 244 -16.81 -7.87 -5.12
N ALA A 245 -16.09 -7.45 -6.17
CA ALA A 245 -15.82 -6.06 -6.47
C ALA A 245 -16.91 -5.51 -7.40
N TYR A 246 -17.43 -4.33 -7.06
CA TYR A 246 -18.43 -3.61 -7.84
C TYR A 246 -17.98 -2.20 -8.15
N ILE A 247 -18.51 -1.66 -9.24
CA ILE A 247 -18.55 -0.23 -9.51
C ILE A 247 -20.00 0.23 -9.59
N ALA A 248 -20.30 1.34 -8.92
CA ALA A 248 -21.49 2.13 -9.12
C ALA A 248 -21.18 3.37 -9.97
N ASP A 249 -21.99 3.59 -11.00
CA ASP A 249 -22.04 4.86 -11.71
C ASP A 249 -22.73 5.91 -10.83
N ALA A 250 -22.05 7.05 -10.59
CA ALA A 250 -22.50 8.04 -9.63
C ALA A 250 -23.82 8.71 -10.05
N ALA A 251 -24.04 8.91 -11.35
CA ALA A 251 -25.19 9.64 -11.86
C ALA A 251 -26.45 8.76 -11.92
N THR A 252 -26.29 7.51 -12.35
CA THR A 252 -27.38 6.58 -12.61
C THR A 252 -27.63 5.62 -11.45
N GLY A 253 -26.63 5.37 -10.60
CA GLY A 253 -26.66 4.31 -9.58
C GLY A 253 -26.51 2.90 -10.17
N LYS A 254 -26.26 2.77 -11.47
CA LYS A 254 -26.08 1.47 -12.13
C LYS A 254 -24.87 0.76 -11.53
N LEU A 255 -25.09 -0.49 -11.11
CA LEU A 255 -24.04 -1.38 -10.62
C LEU A 255 -23.49 -2.28 -11.71
N THR A 256 -22.18 -2.52 -11.66
CA THR A 256 -21.48 -3.50 -12.51
C THR A 256 -20.55 -4.30 -11.61
N GLU A 257 -20.69 -5.63 -11.65
CA GLU A 257 -19.77 -6.56 -10.99
C GLU A 257 -18.52 -6.73 -11.85
N LEU A 258 -17.34 -6.77 -11.24
CA LEU A 258 -16.07 -6.86 -11.94
C LEU A 258 -15.32 -8.17 -11.67
N GLU A 259 -15.27 -8.58 -10.40
CA GLU A 259 -14.48 -9.73 -9.97
C GLU A 259 -15.09 -10.36 -8.71
N ARG A 260 -14.91 -11.68 -8.56
CA ARG A 260 -15.24 -12.47 -7.36
C ARG A 260 -14.00 -13.16 -6.83
N ALA A 261 -13.86 -13.24 -5.51
CA ALA A 261 -12.75 -13.95 -4.88
C ALA A 261 -13.14 -14.59 -3.54
N ALA A 262 -12.44 -15.68 -3.21
CA ALA A 262 -12.53 -16.40 -1.95
C ALA A 262 -11.59 -15.81 -0.87
N LYS A 263 -10.42 -15.29 -1.25
CA LYS A 263 -9.40 -14.77 -0.31
C LYS A 263 -9.52 -13.26 -0.05
N GLY A 264 -10.64 -12.66 -0.44
CA GLY A 264 -10.86 -11.22 -0.34
C GLY A 264 -10.34 -10.45 -1.55
N LEU A 265 -10.73 -9.18 -1.62
CA LEU A 265 -10.40 -8.26 -2.71
C LEU A 265 -9.81 -6.97 -2.17
N ALA A 266 -8.91 -6.37 -2.95
CA ALA A 266 -8.51 -4.96 -2.83
C ALA A 266 -8.72 -4.26 -4.16
N ILE A 267 -8.99 -2.95 -4.12
CA ILE A 267 -9.25 -2.13 -5.30
C ILE A 267 -8.51 -0.79 -5.21
N GLU A 268 -8.00 -0.31 -6.35
CA GLU A 268 -7.34 0.99 -6.45
C GLU A 268 -7.60 1.62 -7.82
N TRP A 269 -8.01 2.89 -7.84
CA TRP A 269 -8.20 3.64 -9.08
C TRP A 269 -6.87 4.06 -9.69
N MET A 270 -6.73 3.80 -10.98
CA MET A 270 -5.58 4.24 -11.79
C MET A 270 -5.88 5.54 -12.54
N SER A 271 -7.12 5.64 -13.01
CA SER A 271 -7.69 6.80 -13.70
C SER A 271 -9.21 6.78 -13.52
N ASP A 272 -9.93 7.70 -14.15
CA ASP A 272 -11.40 7.73 -14.07
C ASP A 272 -12.09 6.49 -14.64
N ARG A 273 -11.39 5.75 -15.51
CA ARG A 273 -11.95 4.62 -16.27
C ARG A 273 -11.13 3.34 -16.15
N LYS A 274 -10.07 3.34 -15.31
CA LYS A 274 -9.23 2.16 -15.09
C LYS A 274 -9.09 1.88 -13.59
N LEU A 275 -9.42 0.64 -13.22
CA LEU A 275 -9.37 0.14 -11.86
C LEU A 275 -8.42 -1.05 -11.79
N ALA A 276 -7.50 -1.04 -10.82
CA ALA A 276 -6.74 -2.22 -10.46
C ALA A 276 -7.49 -3.00 -9.38
N ILE A 277 -7.56 -4.32 -9.51
CA ILE A 277 -8.19 -5.25 -8.57
C ILE A 277 -7.18 -6.32 -8.18
N ALA A 278 -6.92 -6.51 -6.89
CA ALA A 278 -6.19 -7.68 -6.40
C ALA A 278 -7.18 -8.71 -5.84
N GLY A 279 -7.14 -9.92 -6.39
CA GLY A 279 -7.96 -11.05 -5.97
C GLY A 279 -7.20 -12.37 -5.95
N ASP A 280 -7.91 -13.48 -6.10
CA ASP A 280 -7.33 -14.83 -6.02
C ASP A 280 -6.31 -15.11 -7.14
N SER A 281 -6.47 -14.44 -8.28
CA SER A 281 -5.60 -14.58 -9.46
C SER A 281 -4.47 -13.54 -9.49
N GLY A 282 -4.19 -12.81 -8.41
CA GLY A 282 -3.22 -11.71 -8.40
C GLY A 282 -3.87 -10.38 -8.81
N VAL A 283 -3.12 -9.49 -9.45
CA VAL A 283 -3.64 -8.16 -9.84
C VAL A 283 -4.13 -8.13 -11.28
N SER A 284 -5.35 -7.66 -11.50
CA SER A 284 -5.97 -7.40 -12.80
C SER A 284 -6.23 -5.90 -12.97
N ILE A 285 -6.22 -5.42 -14.21
CA ILE A 285 -6.64 -4.07 -14.58
C ILE A 285 -7.92 -4.19 -15.40
N VAL A 286 -8.96 -3.54 -14.90
CA VAL A 286 -10.26 -3.45 -15.55
C VAL A 286 -10.38 -2.08 -16.21
N ASP A 287 -10.67 -2.08 -17.51
CA ASP A 287 -11.00 -0.88 -18.28
C ASP A 287 -12.51 -0.80 -18.45
N LEU A 288 -13.10 0.31 -18.00
CA LEU A 288 -14.55 0.50 -18.04
C LEU A 288 -15.09 0.81 -19.44
N ASP A 289 -14.20 1.03 -20.42
CA ASP A 289 -14.57 1.24 -21.82
C ASP A 289 -14.78 -0.09 -22.58
N GLY A 290 -14.72 -1.23 -21.86
CA GLY A 290 -15.13 -2.54 -22.36
C GLY A 290 -13.99 -3.41 -22.87
N ALA A 291 -12.74 -2.99 -22.71
CA ALA A 291 -11.61 -3.86 -22.98
C ALA A 291 -11.57 -5.04 -21.98
N ALA A 292 -11.09 -6.19 -22.43
CA ALA A 292 -10.95 -7.36 -21.57
C ALA A 292 -9.99 -7.06 -20.40
N PRO A 293 -10.28 -7.55 -19.17
CA PRO A 293 -9.40 -7.38 -18.03
C PRO A 293 -7.98 -7.89 -18.33
N ARG A 294 -6.97 -7.08 -18.01
CA ARG A 294 -5.56 -7.41 -18.24
C ARG A 294 -4.89 -7.80 -16.93
N ARG A 295 -4.36 -9.01 -16.84
CA ARG A 295 -3.59 -9.46 -15.68
C ARG A 295 -2.19 -8.83 -15.67
N LEU A 296 -1.74 -8.40 -14.50
CA LEU A 296 -0.38 -7.94 -14.26
C LEU A 296 0.50 -9.11 -13.81
N ALA A 297 1.27 -9.66 -14.74
CA ALA A 297 2.17 -10.77 -14.43
C ALA A 297 3.18 -10.36 -13.34
N GLY A 298 3.33 -11.20 -12.31
CA GLY A 298 4.22 -10.98 -11.17
C GLY A 298 3.61 -10.14 -10.02
N ALA A 299 2.54 -9.38 -10.29
CA ALA A 299 1.84 -8.62 -9.24
C ALA A 299 0.99 -9.55 -8.38
N THR A 300 1.25 -9.58 -7.07
CA THR A 300 0.50 -10.42 -6.13
C THR A 300 -0.57 -9.65 -5.39
N ASP A 301 -0.37 -8.38 -5.07
CA ASP A 301 -1.34 -7.58 -4.31
C ASP A 301 -1.28 -6.08 -4.65
N LEU A 302 -2.20 -5.29 -4.08
CA LEU A 302 -2.14 -3.83 -4.05
C LEU A 302 -1.50 -3.33 -2.74
N VAL A 303 -1.27 -2.02 -2.65
CA VAL A 303 -0.81 -1.37 -1.40
C VAL A 303 -1.90 -1.43 -0.33
N VAL A 304 -3.15 -1.22 -0.75
CA VAL A 304 -4.33 -1.30 0.12
C VAL A 304 -4.55 -2.77 0.48
N PRO A 305 -4.67 -3.12 1.77
CA PRO A 305 -4.84 -4.51 2.17
C PRO A 305 -6.17 -5.05 1.67
N ARG A 306 -6.17 -6.32 1.24
CA ARG A 306 -7.40 -7.02 0.90
C ARG A 306 -8.32 -7.10 2.09
N LYS A 307 -9.62 -6.93 1.83
CA LYS A 307 -10.61 -7.26 2.83
C LYS A 307 -11.05 -8.71 2.65
N ARG A 308 -10.74 -9.53 3.66
CA ARG A 308 -11.35 -10.84 3.82
C ARG A 308 -12.61 -10.73 4.68
N PRO A 309 -13.72 -11.35 4.28
CA PRO A 309 -14.86 -11.58 5.17
C PRO A 309 -14.41 -12.24 6.47
N THR A 310 -14.89 -11.73 7.60
CA THR A 310 -14.58 -12.28 8.93
C THR A 310 -15.39 -13.55 9.16
N CYS A 311 -14.98 -14.64 8.50
CA CYS A 311 -15.43 -15.98 8.84
C CYS A 311 -14.75 -16.36 10.17
N GLY A 312 -15.52 -16.70 11.21
CA GLY A 312 -15.04 -16.81 12.59
C GLY A 312 -13.68 -17.52 12.75
N GLY A 313 -12.73 -16.84 13.40
CA GLY A 313 -11.41 -17.36 13.77
C GLY A 313 -10.42 -17.42 12.61
N ASP A 314 -9.65 -16.36 12.41
CA ASP A 314 -8.43 -16.40 11.59
C ASP A 314 -7.47 -17.46 12.16
N VAL A 315 -7.51 -18.68 11.61
CA VAL A 315 -6.37 -19.59 11.68
C VAL A 315 -5.41 -19.06 10.61
N GLY A 316 -4.62 -18.06 10.99
CA GLY A 316 -3.66 -17.43 10.09
C GLY A 316 -2.71 -18.47 9.51
N GLU A 317 -2.75 -18.69 8.20
CA GLU A 317 -1.60 -19.23 7.49
C GLU A 317 -0.48 -18.20 7.65
N GLU A 318 0.48 -18.46 8.54
CA GLU A 318 1.74 -17.72 8.50
C GLU A 318 2.30 -17.92 7.09
N PRO A 319 2.63 -16.85 6.34
CA PRO A 319 3.43 -17.02 5.15
C PRO A 319 4.69 -17.73 5.60
N VAL A 320 4.92 -18.94 5.08
CA VAL A 320 6.17 -19.68 5.28
C VAL A 320 7.25 -18.83 4.62
N LEU A 321 7.83 -17.92 5.39
CA LEU A 321 9.11 -17.33 5.05
C LEU A 321 10.06 -18.52 5.05
N SER A 322 10.50 -18.93 3.85
CA SER A 322 11.48 -19.99 3.66
C SER A 322 12.68 -19.72 4.57
N GLU A 323 12.78 -20.49 5.64
CA GLU A 323 13.91 -20.49 6.57
C GLU A 323 15.06 -21.28 5.94
N ASP A 324 15.59 -20.80 4.80
CA ASP A 324 16.83 -21.33 4.22
C ASP A 324 17.99 -20.36 4.51
N PRO A 325 18.74 -20.57 5.60
CA PRO A 325 20.03 -19.94 5.82
C PRO A 325 21.17 -20.91 5.42
N GLU A 326 21.24 -21.35 4.16
CA GLU A 326 22.42 -22.06 3.63
C GLU A 326 23.27 -21.18 2.69
N LEU A 327 23.52 -19.93 3.10
CA LEU A 327 24.65 -19.15 2.58
C LEU A 327 25.50 -18.60 3.72
N ALA A 328 25.94 -19.50 4.59
CA ALA A 328 27.22 -19.35 5.28
C ALA A 328 28.29 -20.08 4.44
N VAL A 329 28.66 -19.51 3.29
CA VAL A 329 29.93 -19.87 2.64
C VAL A 329 31.02 -19.33 3.55
N GLY A 330 31.67 -20.23 4.28
CA GLY A 330 32.86 -19.95 5.06
C GLY A 330 33.92 -19.32 4.17
N VAL A 331 34.20 -18.05 4.42
CA VAL A 331 35.48 -17.46 4.03
C VAL A 331 36.45 -17.85 5.14
N GLU A 332 37.06 -19.03 5.01
CA GLU A 332 38.30 -19.32 5.72
C GLU A 332 39.32 -18.26 5.32
N ALA A 333 39.87 -17.57 6.31
CA ALA A 333 41.02 -16.71 6.15
C ALA A 333 42.23 -17.61 5.80
N SER A 334 42.51 -17.75 4.51
CA SER A 334 43.78 -18.30 4.05
C SER A 334 44.86 -17.22 4.16
N ASP A 335 45.81 -17.44 5.06
CA ASP A 335 47.09 -16.73 5.14
C ASP A 335 47.85 -16.91 3.82
N GLY A 336 47.66 -15.97 2.89
CA GLY A 336 48.41 -15.90 1.64
C GLY A 336 49.83 -15.42 1.88
N LYS A 337 50.78 -16.35 2.04
CA LYS A 337 52.20 -16.09 1.75
C LYS A 337 52.35 -15.81 0.25
N LEU A 338 52.87 -14.64 -0.08
CA LEU A 338 53.38 -14.28 -1.41
C LEU A 338 54.57 -15.20 -1.77
N VAL A 339 54.46 -15.92 -2.88
CA VAL A 339 55.58 -16.56 -3.57
C VAL A 339 55.76 -15.80 -4.88
N GLU A 340 56.95 -15.23 -5.10
CA GLU A 340 57.34 -14.57 -6.35
C GLU A 340 57.60 -15.61 -7.46
N PRO A 341 57.23 -15.32 -8.72
CA PRO A 341 57.55 -16.18 -9.86
C PRO A 341 58.93 -15.87 -10.47
N PRO A 342 59.50 -16.81 -11.26
CA PRO A 342 60.91 -16.84 -11.68
C PRO A 342 61.35 -15.75 -12.66
#